data_AF-A0A8G1J4X3-F1
#
_entry.id   AF-A0A8G1J4X3-F1
#
_cell.length_a   1.000
_cell.length_b   1.000
_cell.length_c   1.000
_cell.angle_alpha   90.00
_cell.angle_beta   90.00
_cell.angle_gamma   90.00
#
_symmetry.space_group_name_H-M   'P 1'
#
loop_
_entity.id
_entity.type
_entity.pdbx_description
1 polymer ?
#
loop_
_entity_poly.entity_id
_entity_poly.type
_entity_poly.pdbx_seq_one_letter_code
_entity_poly.pdbx_strand_id
1 'polypeptide(L)'
;MTDLSDFNEDERALIVTTPGVVLKGAIVSDGLRKPIAFLKEVTAGAKAFRQAQQHRNPLVKSVAISLRDSGSSIEEDRELPFTDEAMAKALHMARQAMVLLHERAAAEDAAAYGAWLISIATDVAKAASSKPAGFFSRKVAITPAEEAFIEELRQAVAG
;
A
#
# COMPACT_ATOMS: atom_id res chain seq x y z
N MET A 1 -16.83 -15.21 -5.68
CA MET A 1 -15.41 -15.11 -5.30
C MET A 1 -14.63 -14.98 -6.59
N THR A 2 -13.97 -13.84 -6.74
CA THR A 2 -13.13 -13.49 -7.88
C THR A 2 -11.72 -14.03 -7.67
N ASP A 3 -11.14 -14.60 -8.72
CA ASP A 3 -9.76 -15.08 -8.75
C ASP A 3 -8.90 -14.21 -9.68
N LEU A 4 -7.60 -14.13 -9.45
CA LEU A 4 -6.70 -13.38 -10.33
C LEU A 4 -6.69 -13.92 -11.77
N SER A 5 -6.95 -15.22 -11.98
CA SER A 5 -7.03 -15.82 -13.31
C SER A 5 -8.21 -15.32 -14.16
N ASP A 6 -9.20 -14.65 -13.55
CA ASP A 6 -10.33 -14.02 -14.26
C ASP A 6 -9.91 -12.75 -15.04
N PHE A 7 -8.75 -12.19 -14.71
CA PHE A 7 -8.21 -10.98 -15.34
C PHE A 7 -7.19 -11.32 -16.41
N ASN A 8 -7.04 -10.47 -17.43
CA ASN A 8 -5.99 -10.58 -18.43
C ASN A 8 -4.62 -10.17 -17.86
N GLU A 9 -3.55 -10.26 -18.66
CA GLU A 9 -2.19 -9.99 -18.18
C GLU A 9 -1.99 -8.56 -17.66
N ASP A 10 -2.45 -7.56 -18.40
CA ASP A 10 -2.30 -6.14 -18.04
C ASP A 10 -3.12 -5.79 -16.78
N GLU A 11 -4.34 -6.31 -16.72
CA GLU A 11 -5.24 -6.16 -15.56
C GLU A 11 -4.65 -6.83 -14.31
N ARG A 12 -4.12 -8.05 -14.43
CA ARG A 12 -3.43 -8.72 -13.34
C ARG A 12 -2.20 -7.94 -12.90
N ALA A 13 -1.41 -7.44 -13.84
CA ALA A 13 -0.23 -6.64 -13.53
C ALA A 13 -0.63 -5.38 -12.75
N LEU A 14 -1.69 -4.67 -13.17
CA LEU A 14 -2.24 -3.53 -12.44
C LEU A 14 -2.65 -3.91 -11.01
N ILE A 15 -3.47 -4.95 -10.84
CA ILE A 15 -3.96 -5.39 -9.53
C ILE A 15 -2.81 -5.86 -8.62
N VAL A 16 -1.83 -6.58 -9.17
CA VAL A 16 -0.72 -7.13 -8.37
C VAL A 16 0.28 -6.06 -7.97
N THR A 17 0.57 -5.09 -8.84
CA THR A 17 1.60 -4.06 -8.57
C THR A 17 1.12 -2.91 -7.70
N THR A 18 -0.18 -2.57 -7.77
CA THR A 18 -0.77 -1.43 -7.05
C THR A 18 -0.48 -1.40 -5.54
N PRO A 19 -0.59 -2.51 -4.77
CA PRO A 19 -0.29 -2.49 -3.34
C PRO A 19 1.17 -2.10 -3.03
N GLY A 20 2.12 -2.54 -3.87
CA GLY A 20 3.53 -2.16 -3.75
C GLY A 20 3.77 -0.68 -4.05
N VAL A 21 3.05 -0.11 -5.01
CA VAL A 21 3.11 1.32 -5.31
C VAL A 21 2.48 2.16 -4.19
N VAL A 22 1.36 1.70 -3.59
CA VAL A 22 0.75 2.34 -2.42
C VAL A 22 1.68 2.37 -1.22
N LEU A 23 2.39 1.27 -0.95
CA LEU A 23 3.43 1.24 0.09
C LEU A 23 4.49 2.32 -0.15
N LYS A 24 4.99 2.45 -1.38
CA LYS A 24 5.98 3.47 -1.74
C LYS A 24 5.42 4.89 -1.56
N GLY A 25 4.21 5.14 -2.04
CA GLY A 25 3.50 6.42 -1.85
C GLY A 25 3.38 6.79 -0.37
N ALA A 26 3.03 5.83 0.48
CA ALA A 26 2.94 6.03 1.92
C ALA A 26 4.30 6.34 2.57
N ILE A 27 5.36 5.61 2.21
CA ILE A 27 6.73 5.85 2.69
C ILE A 27 7.19 7.28 2.39
N VAL A 28 6.92 7.78 1.18
CA VAL A 28 7.38 9.11 0.78
C VAL A 28 6.50 10.26 1.31
N SER A 29 5.29 9.96 1.78
CA SER A 29 4.30 10.98 2.16
C SER A 29 4.69 11.84 3.36
N ASP A 30 5.57 11.35 4.26
CA ASP A 30 6.15 12.18 5.33
C ASP A 30 7.15 13.22 4.79
N GLY A 31 7.62 13.09 3.54
CA GLY A 31 8.61 13.98 2.92
C GLY A 31 10.01 13.93 3.57
N LEU A 32 10.21 13.11 4.61
CA LEU A 32 11.42 13.07 5.41
C LEU A 32 12.28 11.86 5.06
N ARG A 33 13.50 12.11 4.56
CA ARG A 33 14.51 11.07 4.32
C ARG A 33 15.19 10.64 5.61
N LYS A 34 14.50 9.82 6.42
CA LYS A 34 15.04 9.25 7.68
C LYS A 34 15.30 7.74 7.49
N PRO A 35 16.56 7.29 7.35
CA PRO A 35 16.87 5.88 7.08
C PRO A 35 16.29 4.88 8.09
N ILE A 36 16.26 5.24 9.39
CA ILE A 36 15.68 4.39 10.44
C ILE A 36 14.15 4.34 10.35
N ALA A 37 13.50 5.45 9.98
CA ALA A 37 12.05 5.49 9.80
C ALA A 37 11.66 4.68 8.54
N PHE A 38 12.39 4.90 7.44
CA PHE A 38 12.28 4.12 6.21
C PHE A 38 12.37 2.61 6.45
N LEU A 39 13.36 2.14 7.21
CA LEU A 39 13.46 0.71 7.52
C LEU A 39 12.25 0.19 8.31
N LYS A 40 11.71 0.98 9.25
CA LYS A 40 10.50 0.61 10.00
C LYS A 40 9.26 0.58 9.12
N GLU A 41 9.13 1.56 8.22
CA GLU A 41 8.04 1.67 7.25
C GLU A 41 8.05 0.48 6.27
N VAL A 42 9.23 0.14 5.73
CA VAL A 42 9.42 -1.05 4.89
C VAL A 42 9.05 -2.32 5.65
N THR A 43 9.46 -2.45 6.91
CA THR A 43 9.12 -3.61 7.76
C THR A 43 7.61 -3.69 8.01
N ALA A 44 6.94 -2.55 8.23
CA ALA A 44 5.49 -2.49 8.41
C ALA A 44 4.74 -2.88 7.14
N GLY A 45 5.18 -2.39 5.97
CA GLY A 45 4.66 -2.82 4.68
C GLY A 45 4.83 -4.32 4.44
N ALA A 46 6.02 -4.87 4.72
CA ALA A 46 6.28 -6.31 4.62
C ALA A 46 5.38 -7.14 5.55
N LYS A 47 5.10 -6.63 6.76
CA LYS A 47 4.14 -7.25 7.68
C LYS A 47 2.71 -7.23 7.12
N ALA A 48 2.26 -6.11 6.57
CA ALA A 48 0.94 -6.00 5.95
C ALA A 48 0.78 -6.99 4.78
N PHE A 49 1.81 -7.14 3.94
CA PHE A 49 1.82 -8.16 2.89
C PHE A 49 1.79 -9.58 3.42
N ARG A 50 2.59 -9.88 4.46
CA ARG A 50 2.60 -11.21 5.08
C ARG A 50 1.24 -11.58 5.68
N GLN A 51 0.57 -10.62 6.31
CA GLN A 51 -0.79 -10.82 6.85
C GLN A 51 -1.79 -11.06 5.72
N ALA A 52 -1.65 -10.36 4.59
CA ALA A 52 -2.51 -10.54 3.44
C ALA A 52 -2.39 -11.93 2.78
N GLN A 53 -1.22 -12.59 2.85
CA GLN A 53 -1.07 -13.98 2.38
C GLN A 53 -1.92 -14.99 3.17
N GLN A 54 -2.42 -14.60 4.34
CA GLN A 54 -3.33 -15.40 5.17
C GLN A 54 -4.74 -14.78 5.23
N HIS A 55 -5.03 -13.82 4.34
CA HIS A 55 -6.31 -13.12 4.33
C HIS A 55 -7.46 -14.07 4.01
N ARG A 56 -8.63 -13.80 4.61
CA ARG A 56 -9.84 -14.60 4.38
C ARG A 56 -10.41 -14.38 2.98
N ASN A 57 -10.20 -13.19 2.42
CA ASN A 57 -10.58 -12.87 1.05
C ASN A 57 -9.58 -13.51 0.05
N PRO A 58 -10.03 -14.36 -0.89
CA PRO A 58 -9.16 -15.06 -1.84
C PRO A 58 -8.41 -14.14 -2.80
N LEU A 59 -9.06 -13.07 -3.29
CA LEU A 59 -8.42 -12.11 -4.19
C LEU A 59 -7.23 -11.44 -3.50
N VAL A 60 -7.45 -10.86 -2.31
CA VAL A 60 -6.38 -10.24 -1.50
C VAL A 60 -5.23 -11.22 -1.24
N LYS A 61 -5.57 -12.46 -0.89
CA LYS A 61 -4.59 -13.51 -0.65
C LYS A 61 -3.77 -13.84 -1.90
N SER A 62 -4.43 -14.02 -3.05
CA SER A 62 -3.77 -14.34 -4.32
C SER A 62 -2.83 -13.22 -4.74
N VAL A 63 -3.26 -11.95 -4.62
CA VAL A 63 -2.42 -10.78 -4.91
C VAL A 63 -1.19 -10.73 -4.01
N ALA A 64 -1.37 -10.95 -2.70
CA ALA A 64 -0.25 -10.94 -1.76
C ALA A 64 0.76 -12.06 -2.02
N ILE A 65 0.31 -13.21 -2.51
CA ILE A 65 1.17 -14.32 -2.94
C ILE A 65 1.89 -13.97 -4.25
N SER A 66 1.17 -13.47 -5.26
CA SER A 66 1.76 -13.06 -6.54
C SER A 66 2.81 -11.96 -6.35
N LEU A 67 2.56 -10.99 -5.47
CA LEU A 67 3.53 -9.93 -5.18
C LEU A 67 4.81 -10.49 -4.55
N ARG A 68 4.69 -11.43 -3.60
CA ARG A 68 5.85 -12.14 -3.02
C ARG A 68 6.64 -12.89 -4.09
N ASP A 69 5.94 -13.61 -4.97
CA ASP A 69 6.55 -14.48 -5.98
C ASP A 69 7.18 -13.68 -7.13
N SER A 70 6.64 -12.49 -7.42
CA SER A 70 7.20 -11.55 -8.40
C SER A 70 8.51 -10.91 -7.95
N GLY A 71 8.96 -11.16 -6.71
CA GLY A 71 10.25 -10.69 -6.22
C GLY A 71 10.39 -9.17 -6.20
N SER A 72 9.28 -8.41 -6.17
CA SER A 72 9.27 -6.95 -6.05
C SER A 72 9.80 -6.55 -4.67
N SER A 73 11.08 -6.77 -4.48
CA SER A 73 11.82 -6.43 -3.30
C SER A 73 11.89 -4.92 -3.32
N ILE A 74 11.36 -4.26 -2.29
CA ILE A 74 11.52 -2.81 -2.08
C ILE A 74 13.01 -2.42 -2.15
N GLU A 75 13.91 -3.39 -1.92
CA GLU A 75 15.35 -3.28 -2.06
C GLU A 75 15.88 -3.10 -3.49
N GLU A 76 15.20 -3.62 -4.52
CA GLU A 76 15.58 -3.40 -5.93
C GLU A 76 15.10 -2.04 -6.45
N ASP A 77 14.08 -1.47 -5.81
CA ASP A 77 13.44 -0.19 -6.15
C ASP A 77 14.01 1.01 -5.37
N ARG A 78 15.27 0.93 -4.94
CA ARG A 78 15.99 2.03 -4.25
C ARG A 78 16.12 3.30 -5.08
N GLU A 79 15.84 3.23 -6.38
CA GLU A 79 16.00 4.34 -7.33
C GLU A 79 14.77 5.22 -7.52
N LEU A 80 13.56 4.79 -7.12
CA LEU A 80 12.41 5.68 -7.22
C LEU A 80 12.64 6.88 -6.29
N PRO A 81 12.79 8.10 -6.84
CA PRO A 81 13.12 9.24 -6.03
C PRO A 81 11.94 9.49 -5.08
N PHE A 82 12.23 9.72 -3.80
CA PHE A 82 11.28 10.22 -2.80
C PHE A 82 10.68 11.54 -3.33
N THR A 83 9.58 11.44 -4.07
CA THR A 83 9.00 12.52 -4.87
C THR A 83 7.49 12.44 -4.80
N ASP A 84 6.86 13.59 -4.99
CA ASP A 84 5.42 13.73 -5.11
C ASP A 84 4.84 12.85 -6.25
N GLU A 85 5.66 12.52 -7.26
CA GLU A 85 5.29 11.61 -8.35
C GLU A 85 4.94 10.20 -7.84
N ALA A 86 5.59 9.71 -6.78
CA ALA A 86 5.29 8.39 -6.22
C ALA A 86 3.92 8.37 -5.50
N MET A 87 3.55 9.47 -4.84
CA MET A 87 2.21 9.63 -4.23
C MET A 87 1.15 9.71 -5.33
N ALA A 88 1.35 10.57 -6.32
CA ALA A 88 0.43 10.73 -7.45
C ALA A 88 0.23 9.40 -8.21
N LYS A 89 1.32 8.66 -8.45
CA LYS A 89 1.26 7.34 -9.09
C LYS A 89 0.49 6.33 -8.24
N ALA A 90 0.71 6.30 -6.93
CA ALA A 90 -0.02 5.43 -6.02
C ALA A 90 -1.53 5.67 -6.07
N LEU A 91 -1.95 6.94 -6.00
CA LEU A 91 -3.37 7.32 -6.06
C LEU A 91 -3.99 7.01 -7.43
N HIS A 92 -3.24 7.27 -8.51
CA HIS A 92 -3.68 6.96 -9.86
C HIS A 92 -3.90 5.45 -10.06
N MET A 93 -2.93 4.63 -9.71
CA MET A 93 -3.01 3.18 -9.86
C MET A 93 -4.07 2.57 -8.94
N ALA A 94 -4.21 3.07 -7.70
CA ALA A 94 -5.27 2.65 -6.80
C ALA A 94 -6.65 2.89 -7.43
N ARG A 95 -6.88 4.07 -8.01
CA ARG A 95 -8.14 4.38 -8.70
C ARG A 95 -8.38 3.47 -9.89
N GLN A 96 -7.37 3.25 -10.74
CA GLN A 96 -7.51 2.36 -11.91
C GLN A 96 -7.82 0.92 -11.50
N ALA A 97 -7.11 0.39 -10.49
CA ALA A 97 -7.36 -0.95 -9.99
C ALA A 97 -8.78 -1.08 -9.40
N MET A 98 -9.27 -0.04 -8.71
CA MET A 98 -10.60 -0.08 -8.11
C MET A 98 -11.72 0.05 -9.12
N VAL A 99 -11.58 0.89 -10.15
CA VAL A 99 -12.53 0.93 -11.28
C VAL A 99 -12.64 -0.46 -11.91
N LEU A 100 -11.50 -1.08 -12.22
CA LEU A 100 -11.45 -2.43 -12.79
C LEU A 100 -12.12 -3.47 -11.87
N LEU A 101 -11.81 -3.44 -10.57
CA LEU A 101 -12.38 -4.39 -9.60
C LEU A 101 -13.87 -4.15 -9.37
N HIS A 102 -14.35 -2.91 -9.39
CA HIS A 102 -15.78 -2.61 -9.30
C HIS A 102 -16.56 -3.08 -10.51
N GLU A 103 -15.95 -3.03 -11.71
CA GLU A 103 -16.58 -3.50 -12.94
C GLU A 103 -16.57 -5.03 -13.06
N ARG A 104 -15.50 -5.69 -12.59
CA ARG A 104 -15.23 -7.10 -12.92
C ARG A 104 -15.21 -8.07 -11.74
N ALA A 105 -14.99 -7.59 -10.53
CA ALA A 105 -14.94 -8.43 -9.34
C ALA A 105 -16.27 -8.41 -8.56
N ALA A 106 -16.46 -9.37 -7.66
CA ALA A 106 -17.53 -9.26 -6.68
C ALA A 106 -17.30 -8.03 -5.79
N ALA A 107 -18.39 -7.33 -5.43
CA ALA A 107 -18.30 -6.11 -4.62
C ALA A 107 -17.55 -6.32 -3.29
N GLU A 108 -17.71 -7.49 -2.67
CA GLU A 108 -17.01 -7.88 -1.44
C GLU A 108 -15.49 -8.03 -1.65
N ASP A 109 -15.07 -8.52 -2.82
CA ASP A 109 -13.66 -8.71 -3.18
C ASP A 109 -13.00 -7.35 -3.49
N ALA A 110 -13.70 -6.47 -4.22
CA ALA A 110 -13.27 -5.09 -4.45
C ALA A 110 -13.14 -4.31 -3.12
N ALA A 111 -14.14 -4.39 -2.24
CA ALA A 111 -14.13 -3.73 -0.94
C ALA A 111 -12.98 -4.25 -0.04
N ALA A 112 -12.74 -5.57 -0.03
CA ALA A 112 -11.64 -6.16 0.72
C ALA A 112 -10.28 -5.70 0.20
N TYR A 113 -10.11 -5.63 -1.12
CA TYR A 113 -8.89 -5.13 -1.74
C TYR A 113 -8.65 -3.65 -1.42
N GLY A 114 -9.69 -2.80 -1.51
CA GLY A 114 -9.56 -1.38 -1.18
C GLY A 114 -9.25 -1.13 0.30
N ALA A 115 -9.90 -1.86 1.21
CA ALA A 115 -9.59 -1.82 2.63
C ALA A 115 -8.13 -2.23 2.91
N TRP A 116 -7.62 -3.22 2.17
CA TRP A 116 -6.24 -3.64 2.29
C TRP A 116 -5.25 -2.55 1.84
N LEU A 117 -5.49 -1.85 0.72
CA LEU A 117 -4.65 -0.71 0.31
C LEU A 117 -4.58 0.38 1.39
N ILE A 118 -5.72 0.74 2.00
CA ILE A 118 -5.78 1.72 3.09
C ILE A 118 -4.98 1.23 4.30
N SER A 119 -5.06 -0.06 4.63
CA SER A 119 -4.33 -0.65 5.76
C SER A 119 -2.81 -0.56 5.57
N ILE A 120 -2.30 -0.78 4.35
CA ILE A 120 -0.87 -0.64 4.02
C ILE A 120 -0.41 0.80 4.33
N ALA A 121 -1.09 1.81 3.79
CA ALA A 121 -0.72 3.20 4.00
C ALA A 121 -0.80 3.60 5.49
N THR A 122 -1.84 3.13 6.19
CA THR A 122 -2.05 3.40 7.61
C THR A 122 -0.96 2.77 8.49
N ASP A 123 -0.57 1.53 8.22
CA ASP A 123 0.44 0.83 9.01
C ASP A 123 1.85 1.40 8.79
N VAL A 124 2.12 1.89 7.58
CA VAL A 124 3.35 2.61 7.23
C VAL A 124 3.47 3.92 8.00
N ALA A 125 2.45 4.79 7.95
CA ALA A 125 2.44 6.06 8.68
C ALA A 125 2.60 5.88 10.21
N LYS A 126 1.96 4.84 10.77
CA LYS A 126 2.12 4.48 12.19
C LYS A 126 3.54 4.02 12.54
N ALA A 127 4.22 3.35 11.61
CA ALA A 127 5.60 2.90 11.81
C ALA A 127 6.59 4.06 11.79
N ALA A 128 6.39 5.03 10.89
CA ALA A 128 7.18 6.27 10.79
C ALA A 128 7.11 7.11 12.08
N SER A 129 5.90 7.20 12.65
CA SER A 129 5.53 7.91 13.87
C SER A 129 6.24 7.43 15.15
N SER A 130 6.86 6.24 15.14
CA SER A 130 7.41 5.59 16.33
C SER A 130 8.93 5.85 16.49
N LYS A 131 9.36 6.81 17.32
CA LYS A 131 10.79 7.03 17.67
C LYS A 131 11.21 6.40 19.02
N PRO A 132 12.53 6.12 19.20
CA PRO A 132 13.07 5.28 20.27
C PRO A 132 12.98 5.94 21.65
N ALA A 133 12.93 5.08 22.68
CA ALA A 133 12.90 5.44 24.08
C ALA A 133 14.02 6.43 24.44
N GLY A 134 13.63 7.62 24.91
CA GLY A 134 14.55 8.64 25.36
C GLY A 134 13.80 9.90 25.76
N PHE A 135 13.38 9.95 27.02
CA PHE A 135 12.99 11.13 27.81
C PHE A 135 12.09 12.18 27.10
N PHE A 136 10.80 12.18 27.44
CA PHE A 136 9.83 13.28 27.24
C PHE A 136 9.26 13.56 25.83
N SER A 137 9.33 12.66 24.85
CA SER A 137 8.69 12.90 23.54
C SER A 137 7.27 12.31 23.46
N ARG A 138 6.28 13.22 23.41
CA ARG A 138 4.90 13.00 22.96
C ARG A 138 4.92 12.12 21.71
N LYS A 139 4.10 11.05 21.65
CA LYS A 139 3.92 10.22 20.43
C LYS A 139 3.87 11.18 19.23
N VAL A 140 4.83 11.08 18.30
CA VAL A 140 4.73 11.84 17.06
C VAL A 140 3.53 11.22 16.35
N ALA A 141 2.46 12.00 16.20
CA ALA A 141 1.27 11.56 15.48
C ALA A 141 1.60 11.41 13.99
N ILE A 142 0.76 10.66 13.28
CA ILE A 142 0.71 10.67 11.81
C ILE A 142 0.79 12.14 11.37
N THR A 143 1.68 12.45 10.43
CA THR A 143 1.89 13.82 9.99
C THR A 143 0.72 14.29 9.12
N PRO A 144 0.47 15.60 9.00
CA PRO A 144 -0.62 16.10 8.15
C PRO A 144 -0.52 15.63 6.69
N ALA A 145 0.70 15.43 6.18
CA ALA A 145 0.93 14.94 4.82
C ALA A 145 0.62 13.44 4.68
N GLU A 146 1.01 12.62 5.66
CA GLU A 146 0.62 11.21 5.72
C GLU A 146 -0.91 11.05 5.86
N GLU A 147 -1.56 11.88 6.68
CA GLU A 147 -3.01 11.89 6.87
C GLU A 147 -3.73 12.30 5.58
N ALA A 148 -3.25 13.34 4.90
CA ALA A 148 -3.78 13.77 3.61
C ALA A 148 -3.66 12.65 2.56
N PHE A 149 -2.51 11.98 2.47
CA PHE A 149 -2.32 10.86 1.55
C PHE A 149 -3.29 9.70 1.83
N ILE A 150 -3.49 9.33 3.10
CA ILE A 150 -4.43 8.29 3.49
C ILE A 150 -5.86 8.67 3.11
N GLU A 151 -6.24 9.93 3.27
CA GLU A 151 -7.58 10.41 2.92
C GLU A 151 -7.80 10.47 1.41
N GLU A 152 -6.82 10.96 0.65
CA GLU A 152 -6.86 10.91 -0.81
C GLU A 152 -6.92 9.47 -1.34
N LEU A 153 -6.19 8.55 -0.68
CA LEU A 153 -6.28 7.13 -0.99
C LEU A 153 -7.69 6.62 -0.72
N ARG A 154 -8.29 6.90 0.45
CA ARG A 154 -9.68 6.52 0.76
C ARG A 154 -10.67 6.97 -0.31
N GLN A 155 -10.52 8.20 -0.80
CA GLN A 155 -11.35 8.72 -1.89
C GLN A 155 -11.10 7.97 -3.21
N ALA A 156 -9.86 7.63 -3.51
CA ALA A 156 -9.52 6.85 -4.70
C ALA A 156 -10.08 5.41 -4.67
N VAL A 157 -10.22 4.81 -3.48
CA VAL A 157 -10.80 3.46 -3.31
C VAL A 157 -12.32 3.44 -3.15
N ALA A 158 -12.97 4.58 -2.92
CA ALA A 158 -14.42 4.66 -2.73
C ALA A 158 -15.20 4.97 -4.01
N GLY A 159 -14.52 5.42 -5.07
CA GLY A 159 -15.11 5.76 -6.38
C GLY A 159 -15.24 4.54 -7.28
#